data_AF-A0A7S3TRJ4-F1
#
_entry.id   AF-A0A7S3TRJ4-F1
#
_cell.length_a   1.000
_cell.length_b   1.000
_cell.length_c   1.000
_cell.angle_alpha   90.00
_cell.angle_beta   90.00
_cell.angle_gamma   90.00
#
_symmetry.space_group_name_H-M   'P 1'
#
loop_
_entity.id
_entity.type
_entity.pdbx_description
1 polymer ?
#
loop_
_entity_poly.entity_id
_entity_poly.type
_entity_poly.pdbx_seq_one_letter_code
_entity_poly.pdbx_strand_id
1 'polypeptide(L)'
;ILAEVCGMEDCDVEFDYFERETFKVEVESPEYPGLRTVYRKQIISGVVKETDAGKLARIGIAPPGAFRSQNQEFLWVPADSVESGRKRINTGGEEVSRVGKSPESALELASIVNAPLGMNDSVLQDFLQSNRIDISAFGQGQSKTFDELCEELRMGTARLHADSSGKVRRVCDIVLLHMTDDRGRLLIEAEQTFPDGSTKALNRLPGEKRRPDENPFVTAWQIVNEHLKTDPSF
;
A
#
# COMPACT_ATOMS: atom_id res chain seq x y z
N ILE A 1 -0.33 -10.36 -25.96
CA ILE A 1 -0.58 -8.97 -25.47
C ILE A 1 -0.26 -8.86 -23.98
N LEU A 2 -1.01 -9.44 -23.02
CA LEU A 2 -0.64 -9.29 -21.58
C LEU A 2 0.67 -10.00 -21.19
N ALA A 3 0.94 -11.21 -21.68
CA ALA A 3 2.23 -11.90 -21.43
C ALA A 3 3.45 -11.19 -22.05
N GLU A 4 3.23 -10.31 -23.04
CA GLU A 4 4.28 -9.61 -23.81
C GLU A 4 4.47 -8.16 -23.32
N VAL A 5 3.45 -7.61 -22.64
CA VAL A 5 3.43 -6.25 -22.08
C VAL A 5 3.91 -6.21 -20.63
N CYS A 6 3.86 -7.34 -19.92
CA CYS A 6 4.07 -7.38 -18.47
C CYS A 6 5.47 -7.79 -18.01
N GLY A 7 6.49 -7.83 -18.87
CA GLY A 7 7.92 -7.84 -18.47
C GLY A 7 8.26 -8.47 -17.13
N MET A 8 7.81 -9.71 -16.89
CA MET A 8 8.13 -10.49 -15.69
C MET A 8 9.47 -11.17 -15.95
N GLU A 9 10.53 -10.40 -16.13
CA GLU A 9 11.82 -10.96 -16.54
C GLU A 9 12.37 -11.96 -15.49
N ASP A 10 11.86 -11.88 -14.26
CA ASP A 10 12.58 -12.34 -13.08
C ASP A 10 11.86 -13.33 -12.14
N CYS A 11 10.53 -13.46 -12.16
CA CYS A 11 9.76 -14.49 -11.43
C CYS A 11 8.37 -14.68 -12.07
N ASP A 12 7.92 -15.91 -12.29
CA ASP A 12 6.56 -16.21 -12.80
C ASP A 12 5.50 -16.15 -11.67
N VAL A 13 4.50 -15.26 -11.82
CA VAL A 13 3.42 -15.01 -10.85
C VAL A 13 2.10 -14.93 -11.60
N GLU A 14 1.16 -15.79 -11.21
CA GLU A 14 -0.18 -15.83 -11.76
C GLU A 14 -1.14 -15.07 -10.84
N PHE A 15 -1.72 -13.96 -11.32
CA PHE A 15 -2.73 -13.21 -10.57
C PHE A 15 -4.13 -13.79 -10.75
N ASP A 16 -4.92 -13.78 -9.67
CA ASP A 16 -6.36 -13.98 -9.78
C ASP A 16 -7.03 -12.66 -10.17
N TYR A 17 -7.59 -12.63 -11.38
CA TYR A 17 -8.24 -11.44 -11.93
C TYR A 17 -9.72 -11.30 -11.54
N PHE A 18 -10.31 -12.34 -10.94
CA PHE A 18 -11.73 -12.41 -10.61
C PHE A 18 -11.97 -12.16 -9.11
N GLU A 19 -11.05 -12.59 -8.25
CA GLU A 19 -11.12 -12.34 -6.82
C GLU A 19 -10.50 -10.98 -6.47
N ARG A 20 -11.37 -10.02 -6.12
CA ARG A 20 -10.97 -8.72 -5.60
C ARG A 20 -11.75 -8.40 -4.34
N GLU A 21 -11.01 -8.21 -3.25
CA GLU A 21 -11.58 -7.67 -2.01
C GLU A 21 -11.29 -6.18 -1.94
N THR A 22 -12.30 -5.38 -1.57
CA THR A 22 -12.13 -3.94 -1.34
C THR A 22 -12.63 -3.58 0.05
N PHE A 23 -11.84 -2.81 0.79
CA PHE A 23 -12.21 -2.34 2.11
C PHE A 23 -11.79 -0.89 2.32
N LYS A 24 -12.45 -0.22 3.26
CA LYS A 24 -12.23 1.19 3.59
C LYS A 24 -11.88 1.29 5.07
N VAL A 25 -10.77 1.96 5.38
CA VAL A 25 -10.35 2.21 6.76
C VAL A 25 -10.12 3.71 6.92
N GLU A 26 -10.78 4.35 7.86
CA GLU A 26 -10.51 5.74 8.26
C GLU A 26 -9.70 5.72 9.56
N VAL A 27 -8.52 6.35 9.56
CA VAL A 27 -7.63 6.43 10.72
C VAL A 27 -7.03 7.83 10.88
N GLU A 28 -6.60 8.14 12.09
CA GLU A 28 -5.66 9.23 12.33
C GLU A 28 -4.27 8.76 11.86
N SER A 29 -3.82 9.21 10.68
CA SER A 29 -2.57 8.71 10.13
C SER A 29 -1.38 9.36 10.85
N PRO A 30 -0.40 8.56 11.34
CA PRO A 30 0.83 9.12 11.89
C PRO A 30 1.69 9.81 10.82
N GLU A 31 1.43 9.55 9.52
CA GLU A 31 2.14 10.22 8.41
C GLU A 31 1.85 11.72 8.40
N TYR A 32 0.62 12.14 8.73
CA TYR A 32 0.17 13.53 8.68
C TYR A 32 -0.72 13.83 9.89
N PRO A 33 -0.13 14.16 11.06
CA PRO A 33 -0.88 14.38 12.29
C PRO A 33 -1.99 15.44 12.13
N GLY A 34 -3.20 15.17 12.61
CA GLY A 34 -4.35 16.07 12.46
C GLY A 34 -5.08 15.96 11.12
N LEU A 35 -4.51 15.27 10.13
CA LEU A 35 -5.13 14.98 8.84
C LEU A 35 -5.59 13.52 8.78
N ARG A 36 -6.88 13.31 9.05
CA ARG A 36 -7.49 11.99 8.93
C ARG A 36 -7.33 11.42 7.55
N THR A 37 -6.95 10.15 7.48
CA THR A 37 -6.73 9.44 6.23
C THR A 37 -7.72 8.29 6.07
N VAL A 38 -8.33 8.22 4.88
CA VAL A 38 -9.15 7.11 4.41
C VAL A 38 -8.31 6.29 3.44
N TYR A 39 -7.96 5.08 3.85
CA TYR A 39 -7.35 4.09 2.97
C TYR A 39 -8.45 3.24 2.34
N ARG A 40 -8.58 3.31 1.02
CA ARG A 40 -9.40 2.40 0.22
C ARG A 40 -8.49 1.32 -0.33
N LYS A 41 -8.52 0.16 0.31
CA LYS A 41 -7.59 -0.91 0.00
C LYS A 41 -8.23 -1.94 -0.91
N GLN A 42 -7.43 -2.46 -1.82
CA GLN A 42 -7.82 -3.51 -2.75
C GLN A 42 -6.80 -4.61 -2.63
N ILE A 43 -7.25 -5.83 -2.35
CA ILE A 43 -6.37 -7.00 -2.29
C ILE A 43 -6.41 -7.67 -3.65
N ILE A 44 -5.23 -7.89 -4.21
CA ILE A 44 -5.00 -8.68 -5.42
C ILE A 44 -4.26 -9.94 -5.00
N SER A 45 -4.85 -11.09 -5.30
CA SER A 45 -4.26 -12.39 -4.99
C SER A 45 -3.37 -12.86 -6.13
N GLY A 46 -2.26 -13.53 -5.79
CA GLY A 46 -1.37 -14.12 -6.77
C GLY A 46 -0.67 -15.36 -6.25
N VAL A 47 -0.29 -16.26 -7.16
CA VAL A 47 0.45 -17.48 -6.85
C VAL A 47 1.79 -17.46 -7.59
N VAL A 48 2.88 -17.70 -6.87
CA VAL A 48 4.20 -17.88 -7.49
C VAL A 48 4.22 -19.23 -8.22
N LYS A 49 4.52 -19.21 -9.51
CA LYS A 49 4.66 -20.39 -10.38
C LYS A 49 6.11 -20.67 -10.81
N GLU A 50 7.04 -19.84 -10.34
CA GLU A 50 8.46 -19.97 -10.65
C GLU A 50 9.02 -21.35 -10.24
N THR A 51 9.89 -21.89 -11.08
CA THR A 51 10.54 -23.21 -10.88
C THR A 51 12.06 -23.13 -10.85
N ASP A 52 12.64 -22.03 -11.34
CA ASP A 52 14.08 -21.83 -11.30
C ASP A 52 14.58 -21.68 -9.85
N ALA A 53 15.52 -22.55 -9.46
CA ALA A 53 16.03 -22.58 -8.09
C ALA A 53 16.77 -21.29 -7.70
N GLY A 54 17.44 -20.63 -8.64
CA GLY A 54 18.14 -19.37 -8.38
C GLY A 54 17.14 -18.25 -8.07
N LYS A 55 16.09 -18.12 -8.87
CA LYS A 55 15.01 -17.17 -8.66
C LYS A 55 14.27 -17.44 -7.35
N LEU A 56 13.93 -18.70 -7.07
CA LEU A 56 13.26 -19.10 -5.82
C LEU A 56 14.11 -18.85 -4.56
N ALA A 57 15.43 -19.08 -4.64
CA ALA A 57 16.34 -18.77 -3.53
C ALA A 57 16.40 -17.27 -3.26
N ARG A 58 16.44 -16.49 -4.34
CA ARG A 58 16.55 -15.04 -4.31
C ARG A 58 15.35 -14.37 -3.61
N ILE A 59 14.14 -14.86 -3.87
CA ILE A 59 12.92 -14.40 -3.18
C ILE A 59 12.63 -15.19 -1.90
N GLY A 60 13.60 -15.93 -1.33
CA GLY A 60 13.45 -16.59 -0.02
C GLY A 60 12.44 -17.75 0.02
N ILE A 61 12.05 -18.31 -1.12
CA ILE A 61 11.18 -19.50 -1.18
C ILE A 61 12.01 -20.77 -0.93
N ALA A 62 13.15 -20.93 -1.61
CA ALA A 62 13.96 -22.15 -1.55
C ALA A 62 15.47 -21.87 -1.67
N PRO A 63 16.24 -21.88 -0.56
CA PRO A 63 15.81 -22.23 0.79
C PRO A 63 14.85 -21.18 1.40
N PRO A 64 13.95 -21.59 2.31
CA PRO A 64 13.11 -20.67 3.06
C PRO A 64 13.94 -19.63 3.82
N GLY A 65 13.65 -18.36 3.62
CA GLY A 65 14.36 -17.28 4.31
C GLY A 65 13.71 -15.92 4.12
N ALA A 66 14.17 -14.97 4.92
CA ALA A 66 13.90 -13.57 4.64
C ALA A 66 14.77 -13.10 3.47
N PHE A 67 14.26 -12.17 2.69
CA PHE A 67 15.01 -11.50 1.64
C PHE A 67 14.78 -10.00 1.73
N ARG A 68 15.75 -9.20 1.25
CA ARG A 68 15.63 -7.75 1.25
C ARG A 68 15.54 -7.23 -0.17
N SER A 69 14.70 -6.22 -0.34
CA SER A 69 14.66 -5.41 -1.54
C SER A 69 14.53 -3.95 -1.13
N GLN A 70 15.36 -3.11 -1.73
CA GLN A 70 15.49 -1.71 -1.35
C GLN A 70 15.71 -1.56 0.17
N ASN A 71 14.83 -0.85 0.86
CA ASN A 71 14.85 -0.65 2.31
C ASN A 71 13.84 -1.52 3.06
N GLN A 72 13.35 -2.60 2.45
CA GLN A 72 12.33 -3.47 3.02
C GLN A 72 12.83 -4.91 3.14
N GLU A 73 12.42 -5.58 4.21
CA GLU A 73 12.62 -7.00 4.42
C GLU A 73 11.30 -7.75 4.27
N PHE A 74 11.35 -8.85 3.52
CA PHE A 74 10.22 -9.69 3.19
C PHE A 74 10.43 -11.11 3.71
N LEU A 75 9.34 -11.78 4.04
CA LEU A 75 9.37 -13.16 4.53
C LEU A 75 8.16 -13.96 4.06
N TRP A 76 8.39 -15.23 3.73
CA TRP A 76 7.34 -16.22 3.51
C TRP A 76 6.95 -16.87 4.83
N VAL A 77 5.66 -16.79 5.19
CA VAL A 77 5.12 -17.34 6.44
C VAL A 77 4.02 -18.34 6.13
N PRO A 78 3.84 -19.43 6.90
CA PRO A 78 2.69 -20.31 6.70
C PRO A 78 1.36 -19.52 6.74
N ALA A 79 0.53 -19.63 5.71
CA ALA A 79 -0.72 -18.84 5.63
C ALA A 79 -1.68 -19.17 6.78
N ASP A 80 -1.73 -20.44 7.18
CA ASP A 80 -2.50 -20.94 8.32
C ASP A 80 -2.12 -20.23 9.64
N SER A 81 -0.85 -19.85 9.81
CA SER A 81 -0.38 -19.12 10.98
C SER A 81 -0.98 -17.72 11.06
N VAL A 82 -1.26 -17.10 9.91
CA VAL A 82 -1.90 -15.79 9.83
C VAL A 82 -3.40 -15.90 10.05
N GLU A 83 -4.06 -16.84 9.37
CA GLU A 83 -5.51 -17.07 9.48
C GLU A 83 -5.93 -17.50 10.88
N SER A 84 -5.15 -18.35 11.54
CA SER A 84 -5.38 -18.79 12.92
C SER A 84 -5.04 -17.73 13.97
N GLY A 85 -4.53 -16.56 13.57
CA GLY A 85 -4.13 -15.48 14.47
C GLY A 85 -2.83 -15.76 15.24
N ARG A 86 -2.13 -16.88 14.97
CA ARG A 86 -0.82 -17.19 15.58
C ARG A 86 0.25 -16.18 15.16
N LYS A 87 0.15 -15.62 13.95
CA LYS A 87 0.94 -14.51 13.45
C LYS A 87 0.02 -13.35 13.10
N ARG A 88 0.09 -12.27 13.88
CA ARG A 88 -0.66 -11.05 13.58
C ARG A 88 0.03 -10.33 12.43
N ILE A 89 -0.69 -10.17 11.32
CA ILE A 89 -0.29 -9.23 10.27
C ILE A 89 -1.19 -8.01 10.31
N ASN A 90 -0.58 -6.83 10.14
CA ASN A 90 -1.29 -5.57 10.03
C ASN A 90 -1.71 -5.39 8.57
N THR A 91 -2.97 -5.65 8.22
CA THR A 91 -3.48 -5.25 6.89
C THR A 91 -3.70 -3.73 6.79
N GLY A 92 -3.19 -2.96 7.76
CA GLY A 92 -3.22 -1.49 7.87
C GLY A 92 -4.48 -0.94 8.54
N GLY A 93 -5.03 -1.66 9.52
CA GLY A 93 -6.21 -1.24 10.28
C GLY A 93 -6.46 -2.20 11.43
N GLU A 94 -6.31 -1.72 12.67
CA GLU A 94 -6.97 -2.35 13.80
C GLU A 94 -8.49 -2.34 13.54
N GLU A 95 -9.14 -3.46 13.84
CA GLU A 95 -10.52 -3.79 13.45
C GLU A 95 -10.80 -3.62 11.94
N VAL A 96 -10.47 -4.66 11.18
CA VAL A 96 -11.25 -4.98 9.98
C VAL A 96 -12.67 -5.28 10.43
N SER A 97 -13.50 -4.24 10.56
CA SER A 97 -14.92 -4.43 10.25
C SER A 97 -14.93 -4.99 8.85
N ARG A 98 -15.10 -6.31 8.73
CA ARG A 98 -15.49 -6.96 7.49
C ARG A 98 -16.84 -6.33 7.15
N VAL A 99 -16.82 -5.18 6.49
CA VAL A 99 -18.01 -4.61 5.87
C VAL A 99 -18.36 -5.63 4.81
N GLY A 100 -19.26 -6.54 5.17
CA GLY A 100 -19.84 -7.49 4.25
C GLY A 100 -20.34 -6.73 3.03
N LYS A 101 -20.28 -7.39 1.87
CA LYS A 101 -20.74 -6.96 0.55
C LYS A 101 -21.98 -6.06 0.63
N SER A 102 -21.80 -4.77 0.90
CA SER A 102 -22.86 -3.77 0.97
C SER A 102 -22.46 -2.65 0.02
N PRO A 103 -23.15 -2.52 -1.12
CA PRO A 103 -22.91 -1.44 -2.08
C PRO A 103 -23.15 -0.05 -1.49
N GLU A 104 -23.86 0.07 -0.37
CA GLU A 104 -24.41 1.34 0.10
C GLU A 104 -23.40 2.24 0.83
N SER A 105 -22.38 1.68 1.50
CA SER A 105 -21.36 2.51 2.19
C SER A 105 -20.26 3.06 1.27
N ALA A 106 -20.24 2.62 0.00
CA ALA A 106 -19.30 3.12 -1.00
C ALA A 106 -19.71 4.49 -1.57
N LEU A 107 -20.99 4.86 -1.45
CA LEU A 107 -21.55 6.07 -2.06
C LEU A 107 -21.30 7.36 -1.28
N GLU A 108 -21.02 7.32 0.03
CA GLU A 108 -20.89 8.56 0.82
C GLU A 108 -19.61 9.38 0.55
N LEU A 109 -18.59 8.80 -0.10
CA LEU A 109 -17.42 9.58 -0.59
C LEU A 109 -17.52 9.92 -2.07
N ALA A 110 -18.64 9.59 -2.72
CA ALA A 110 -18.91 9.98 -4.10
C ALA A 110 -19.44 11.42 -4.22
N SER A 111 -19.47 12.22 -3.13
CA SER A 111 -19.68 13.66 -3.26
C SER A 111 -18.42 14.26 -3.89
N ILE A 112 -18.49 14.44 -5.20
CA ILE A 112 -17.48 15.09 -6.04
C ILE A 112 -17.30 16.52 -5.53
N VAL A 113 -16.34 16.69 -4.63
CA VAL A 113 -15.58 17.93 -4.58
C VAL A 113 -14.21 17.54 -5.09
N ASN A 114 -13.90 17.96 -6.31
CA ASN A 114 -12.55 17.85 -6.83
C ASN A 114 -11.66 18.61 -5.85
N ALA A 115 -10.71 17.90 -5.22
CA ALA A 115 -9.52 18.57 -4.74
C ALA A 115 -9.01 19.40 -5.92
N PRO A 116 -8.84 20.71 -5.78
CA PRO A 116 -8.42 21.55 -6.89
C PRO A 116 -7.04 21.09 -7.35
N LEU A 117 -7.04 20.30 -8.43
CA LEU A 117 -5.85 19.91 -9.15
C LEU A 117 -5.17 21.20 -9.60
N GLY A 118 -3.94 21.44 -9.14
CA GLY A 118 -3.18 22.64 -9.46
C GLY A 118 -3.31 23.80 -8.45
N MET A 119 -3.77 23.58 -7.21
CA MET A 119 -3.45 24.53 -6.14
C MET A 119 -1.94 24.67 -6.01
N ASN A 120 -1.43 25.90 -5.92
CA ASN A 120 -0.06 26.11 -5.48
C ASN A 120 0.07 25.75 -3.99
N ASP A 121 1.30 25.52 -3.54
CA ASP A 121 1.56 25.07 -2.17
C ASP A 121 1.03 26.05 -1.11
N SER A 122 1.06 27.37 -1.38
CA SER A 122 0.53 28.38 -0.46
C SER A 122 -0.99 28.29 -0.28
N VAL A 123 -1.73 28.07 -1.36
CA VAL A 123 -3.20 27.94 -1.31
C VAL A 123 -3.59 26.63 -0.61
N LEU A 124 -2.82 25.56 -0.81
CA LEU A 124 -3.04 24.30 -0.09
C LEU A 124 -2.76 24.47 1.41
N GLN A 125 -1.68 25.16 1.77
CA GLN A 125 -1.36 25.48 3.15
C GLN A 125 -2.49 26.27 3.83
N ASP A 126 -2.95 27.35 3.19
CA ASP A 126 -4.08 28.16 3.68
C ASP A 126 -5.35 27.32 3.82
N PHE A 127 -5.62 26.43 2.86
CA PHE A 127 -6.76 25.53 2.90
C PHE A 127 -6.70 24.59 4.10
N LEU A 128 -5.58 23.91 4.34
CA LEU A 128 -5.43 22.99 5.47
C LEU A 128 -5.55 23.73 6.81
N GLN A 129 -4.90 24.89 6.95
CA GLN A 129 -4.97 25.72 8.16
C GLN A 129 -6.38 26.24 8.43
N SER A 130 -7.09 26.69 7.40
CA SER A 130 -8.50 27.11 7.50
C SER A 130 -9.41 25.97 7.97
N ASN A 131 -9.03 24.73 7.68
CA ASN A 131 -9.70 23.52 8.16
C ASN A 131 -9.09 22.97 9.47
N ARG A 132 -8.33 23.79 10.19
CA ARG A 132 -7.74 23.51 11.52
C ARG A 132 -6.76 22.33 11.55
N ILE A 133 -6.06 22.10 10.44
CA ILE A 133 -4.98 21.12 10.36
C ILE A 133 -3.66 21.87 10.62
N ASP A 134 -2.95 21.45 11.67
CA ASP A 134 -1.66 22.04 12.05
C ASP A 134 -0.52 21.41 11.24
N ILE A 135 -0.08 22.12 10.20
CA ILE A 135 1.00 21.70 9.32
C ILE A 135 2.36 21.79 10.03
N SER A 136 2.50 22.55 11.12
CA SER A 136 3.79 22.67 11.82
C SER A 136 4.24 21.35 12.44
N ALA A 137 3.31 20.41 12.67
CA ALA A 137 3.58 19.06 13.12
C ALA A 137 4.14 18.15 12.01
N PHE A 138 4.05 18.54 10.74
CA PHE A 138 4.54 17.75 9.61
C PHE A 138 6.07 17.80 9.54
N GLY A 139 6.69 16.70 9.12
CA GLY A 139 8.14 16.55 9.06
C GLY A 139 8.83 16.40 10.43
N GLN A 140 8.05 16.27 11.52
CA GLN A 140 8.58 15.98 12.85
C GLN A 140 8.57 14.47 13.11
N GLY A 141 9.67 13.93 13.64
CA GLY A 141 9.80 12.51 13.97
C GLY A 141 9.68 11.62 12.74
N GLN A 142 8.70 10.71 12.71
CA GLN A 142 8.41 9.82 11.58
C GLN A 142 7.27 10.33 10.68
N SER A 143 6.75 11.54 10.93
CA SER A 143 5.72 12.13 10.06
C SER A 143 6.34 12.62 8.76
N LYS A 144 5.53 12.60 7.70
CA LYS A 144 5.90 13.16 6.41
C LYS A 144 5.82 14.68 6.45
N THR A 145 6.61 15.31 5.61
CA THR A 145 6.67 16.76 5.40
C THR A 145 5.46 17.27 4.60
N PHE A 146 5.23 18.58 4.66
CA PHE A 146 4.22 19.23 3.82
C PHE A 146 4.52 19.07 2.32
N ASP A 147 5.78 19.20 1.92
CA ASP A 147 6.20 19.03 0.53
C ASP A 147 5.89 17.63 0.01
N GLU A 148 6.07 16.59 0.84
CA GLU A 148 5.66 15.22 0.48
C GLU A 148 4.14 15.09 0.32
N LEU A 149 3.34 15.81 1.11
CA LEU A 149 1.88 15.84 0.90
C LEU A 149 1.53 16.51 -0.43
N CYS A 150 2.15 17.65 -0.74
CA CYS A 150 1.98 18.33 -2.02
C CYS A 150 2.30 17.40 -3.18
N GLU A 151 3.43 16.69 -3.09
CA GLU A 151 3.86 15.75 -4.10
C GLU A 151 2.88 14.59 -4.29
N GLU A 152 2.35 14.01 -3.20
CA GLU A 152 1.33 12.97 -3.28
C GLU A 152 0.04 13.45 -3.96
N LEU A 153 -0.39 14.68 -3.69
CA LEU A 153 -1.58 15.27 -4.31
C LEU A 153 -1.34 15.59 -5.79
N ARG A 154 -0.15 16.11 -6.12
CA ARG A 154 0.27 16.45 -7.48
C ARG A 154 0.41 15.20 -8.37
N MET A 155 0.99 14.14 -7.82
CA MET A 155 1.10 12.83 -8.47
C MET A 155 -0.21 12.04 -8.45
N GLY A 156 -1.20 12.50 -7.67
CA GLY A 156 -2.52 11.89 -7.54
C GLY A 156 -2.55 10.58 -6.74
N THR A 157 -1.45 10.22 -6.08
CA THR A 157 -1.39 9.05 -5.17
C THR A 157 -2.17 9.29 -3.87
N ALA A 158 -2.55 10.54 -3.60
CA ALA A 158 -3.53 10.93 -2.61
C ALA A 158 -4.50 11.99 -3.16
N ARG A 159 -5.64 12.14 -2.50
CA ARG A 159 -6.62 13.21 -2.75
C ARG A 159 -7.14 13.80 -1.46
N LEU A 160 -7.51 15.07 -1.46
CA LEU A 160 -8.24 15.67 -0.34
C LEU A 160 -9.74 15.66 -0.61
N HIS A 161 -10.51 15.36 0.42
CA HIS A 161 -11.96 15.36 0.38
C HIS A 161 -12.48 16.18 1.56
N ALA A 162 -13.13 17.30 1.28
CA ALA A 162 -13.86 18.06 2.27
C ALA A 162 -15.32 17.64 2.22
N ASP A 163 -15.88 17.25 3.37
CA ASP A 163 -17.32 17.06 3.48
C ASP A 163 -18.06 18.39 3.69
N SER A 164 -19.40 18.34 3.69
CA SER A 164 -20.25 19.52 3.89
C SER A 164 -20.09 20.20 5.25
N SER A 165 -19.44 19.54 6.23
CA SER A 165 -19.11 20.12 7.54
C SER A 165 -17.76 20.85 7.56
N GLY A 166 -17.02 20.84 6.44
CA GLY A 166 -15.68 21.40 6.35
C GLY A 166 -14.61 20.44 6.92
N LYS A 167 -14.93 19.18 7.18
CA LYS A 167 -13.93 18.22 7.64
C LYS A 167 -13.18 17.66 6.45
N VAL A 168 -11.87 17.92 6.42
CA VAL A 168 -10.97 17.45 5.36
C VAL A 168 -10.43 16.06 5.71
N ARG A 169 -10.46 15.16 4.72
CA ARG A 169 -9.86 13.82 4.77
C ARG A 169 -8.90 13.64 3.61
N ARG A 170 -7.73 13.06 3.87
CA ARG A 170 -6.85 12.52 2.83
C ARG A 170 -7.38 11.15 2.41
N VAL A 171 -7.50 10.88 1.12
CA VAL A 171 -7.99 9.61 0.57
C VAL A 171 -6.89 9.00 -0.28
N CYS A 172 -6.49 7.78 0.06
CA CYS A 172 -5.50 7.00 -0.67
C CYS A 172 -6.10 5.69 -1.16
N ASP A 173 -5.87 5.36 -2.43
CA ASP A 173 -6.16 4.03 -2.96
C ASP A 173 -4.92 3.17 -2.79
N ILE A 174 -5.03 2.08 -2.02
CA ILE A 174 -3.92 1.17 -1.75
C ILE A 174 -4.19 -0.16 -2.44
N VAL A 175 -3.22 -0.68 -3.16
CA VAL A 175 -3.23 -2.07 -3.65
C VAL A 175 -2.35 -2.88 -2.70
N LEU A 176 -2.91 -3.97 -2.19
CA LEU A 176 -2.22 -4.95 -1.36
C LEU A 176 -2.11 -6.26 -2.12
N LEU A 177 -0.99 -6.93 -1.94
CA LEU A 177 -0.64 -8.14 -2.64
C LEU A 177 -0.73 -9.33 -1.69
N HIS A 178 -1.69 -10.23 -1.96
CA HIS A 178 -1.83 -11.49 -1.25
C HIS A 178 -1.17 -12.60 -2.07
N MET A 179 0.15 -12.75 -1.91
CA MET A 179 0.95 -13.71 -2.68
C MET A 179 1.22 -14.99 -1.90
N THR A 180 0.91 -16.13 -2.52
CA THR A 180 1.24 -17.45 -1.98
C THR A 180 2.22 -18.22 -2.85
N ASP A 181 3.01 -19.10 -2.23
CA ASP A 181 3.79 -20.12 -2.96
C ASP A 181 3.05 -21.47 -3.05
N ASP A 182 3.67 -22.44 -3.71
CA ASP A 182 3.16 -23.81 -3.88
C ASP A 182 3.06 -24.60 -2.56
N ARG A 183 3.71 -24.12 -1.50
CA ARG A 183 3.70 -24.71 -0.14
C ARG A 183 2.66 -24.06 0.78
N GLY A 184 1.85 -23.13 0.27
CA GLY A 184 0.84 -22.42 1.06
C GLY A 184 1.42 -21.41 2.04
N ARG A 185 2.61 -20.86 1.75
CA ARG A 185 3.18 -19.74 2.50
C ARG A 185 2.75 -18.42 1.86
N LEU A 186 2.43 -17.44 2.70
CA LEU A 186 2.08 -16.07 2.35
C LEU A 186 3.30 -15.15 2.44
N LEU A 187 3.48 -14.29 1.44
CA LEU A 187 4.49 -13.24 1.47
C LEU A 187 4.05 -12.06 2.35
N ILE A 188 4.93 -11.60 3.24
CA ILE A 188 4.72 -10.41 4.06
C ILE A 188 5.90 -9.43 3.98
N GLU A 189 5.61 -8.14 4.07
CA GLU A 189 6.56 -7.07 4.42
C GLU A 189 6.79 -7.14 5.94
N ALA A 190 7.96 -7.59 6.37
CA ALA A 190 8.30 -7.79 7.77
C ALA A 190 8.81 -6.51 8.43
N GLU A 191 9.75 -5.82 7.80
CA GLU A 191 10.45 -4.65 8.34
C GLU A 191 10.75 -3.62 7.24
N GLN A 192 10.80 -2.35 7.62
CA GLN A 192 11.32 -1.27 6.78
C GLN A 192 12.43 -0.52 7.53
N THR A 193 13.51 -0.21 6.81
CA THR A 193 14.62 0.62 7.26
C THR A 193 14.48 2.04 6.72
N PHE A 194 14.66 3.04 7.56
CA PHE A 194 14.62 4.45 7.20
C PHE A 194 16.03 4.98 6.85
N PRO A 195 16.15 6.14 6.19
CA PRO A 195 17.45 6.72 5.83
C PRO A 195 18.38 7.00 7.02
N ASP A 196 17.83 7.18 8.22
CA ASP A 196 18.58 7.36 9.48
C ASP A 196 19.10 6.03 10.08
N GLY A 197 18.83 4.91 9.42
CA GLY A 197 19.18 3.56 9.86
C GLY A 197 18.23 2.95 10.88
N SER A 198 17.21 3.69 11.33
CA SER A 198 16.18 3.13 12.21
C SER A 198 15.31 2.12 11.45
N THR A 199 14.77 1.12 12.16
CA THR A 199 13.88 0.12 11.56
C THR A 199 12.49 0.15 12.19
N LYS A 200 11.50 -0.28 11.42
CA LYS A 200 10.11 -0.42 11.86
C LYS A 200 9.55 -1.74 11.38
N ALA A 201 9.12 -2.55 12.34
CA ALA A 201 8.32 -3.74 12.06
C ALA A 201 6.99 -3.33 11.40
N LEU A 202 6.73 -3.89 10.22
CA LEU A 202 5.50 -3.67 9.47
C LEU A 202 4.54 -4.84 9.64
N ASN A 203 5.05 -6.06 9.46
CA ASN A 203 4.28 -7.30 9.45
C ASN A 203 2.98 -7.17 8.66
N ARG A 204 3.02 -6.79 7.38
CA ARG A 204 1.83 -6.54 6.56
C ARG A 204 1.90 -7.22 5.20
N LEU A 205 0.78 -7.25 4.47
CA LEU A 205 0.82 -7.61 3.06
C LEU A 205 1.63 -6.57 2.28
N PRO A 206 2.44 -6.98 1.29
CA PRO A 206 3.09 -6.03 0.41
C PRO A 206 2.10 -5.08 -0.26
N GLY A 207 2.44 -3.80 -0.40
CA GLY A 207 1.46 -2.84 -0.91
C GLY A 207 1.99 -1.49 -1.34
N GLU A 208 1.25 -0.83 -2.23
CA GLU A 208 1.57 0.51 -2.75
C GLU A 208 0.30 1.32 -3.03
N LYS A 209 0.43 2.65 -2.99
CA LYS A 209 -0.59 3.61 -3.43
C LYS A 209 -0.76 3.53 -4.95
N ARG A 210 -1.98 3.28 -5.39
CA ARG A 210 -2.36 3.27 -6.81
C ARG A 210 -2.41 4.70 -7.35
N ARG A 211 -1.83 4.91 -8.53
CA ARG A 211 -1.96 6.19 -9.26
C ARG A 211 -3.34 6.32 -9.93
N PRO A 212 -3.85 7.54 -10.17
CA PRO A 212 -5.20 7.73 -10.72
C PRO A 212 -5.40 7.11 -12.10
N ASP A 213 -4.36 7.10 -12.91
CA ASP A 213 -4.30 6.63 -14.30
C ASP A 213 -4.03 5.11 -14.42
N GLU A 214 -3.81 4.43 -13.30
CA GLU A 214 -3.49 3.00 -13.27
C GLU A 214 -4.68 2.16 -12.82
N ASN A 215 -4.84 0.99 -13.45
CA ASN A 215 -5.72 -0.03 -12.89
C ASN A 215 -4.99 -0.78 -11.74
N PRO A 216 -5.73 -1.43 -10.83
CA PRO A 216 -5.12 -2.09 -9.67
C PRO A 216 -4.10 -3.17 -10.00
N PHE A 217 -4.23 -3.86 -11.14
CA PHE A 217 -3.30 -4.90 -11.58
C PHE A 217 -1.96 -4.32 -12.05
N VAL A 218 -1.97 -3.11 -12.64
CA VAL A 218 -0.73 -2.38 -12.98
C VAL A 218 0.04 -2.04 -11.72
N THR A 219 -0.65 -1.57 -10.66
CA THR A 219 0.01 -1.31 -9.37
C THR A 219 0.47 -2.61 -8.69
N ALA A 220 -0.34 -3.68 -8.73
CA ALA A 220 0.08 -5.00 -8.21
C ALA A 220 1.35 -5.49 -8.91
N TRP A 221 1.42 -5.29 -10.22
CA TRP A 221 2.60 -5.60 -11.02
C TRP A 221 3.81 -4.74 -10.62
N GLN A 222 3.65 -3.43 -10.41
CA GLN A 222 4.73 -2.57 -9.92
C GLN A 222 5.25 -3.05 -8.56
N ILE A 223 4.40 -3.48 -7.65
CA ILE A 223 4.84 -4.05 -6.37
C ILE A 223 5.77 -5.25 -6.62
N VAL A 224 5.37 -6.19 -7.48
CA VAL A 224 6.22 -7.35 -7.82
C VAL A 224 7.53 -6.91 -8.47
N ASN A 225 7.45 -6.01 -9.45
CA ASN A 225 8.59 -5.66 -10.29
C ASN A 225 9.44 -4.52 -9.78
N GLU A 226 9.07 -3.79 -8.74
CA GLU A 226 9.86 -2.69 -8.20
C GLU A 226 10.22 -2.95 -6.75
N HIS A 227 9.29 -3.49 -5.96
CA HIS A 227 9.49 -3.69 -4.52
C HIS A 227 10.00 -5.08 -4.19
N LEU A 228 9.75 -6.10 -5.02
CA LEU A 228 10.30 -7.44 -4.83
C LEU A 228 11.56 -7.68 -5.68
N LYS A 229 12.05 -6.65 -6.40
CA LYS A 229 13.31 -6.68 -7.14
C LYS A 229 14.48 -6.91 -6.19
N THR A 230 14.96 -8.13 -6.16
CA THR A 230 16.21 -8.51 -5.54
C THR A 230 17.30 -8.38 -6.60
N ASP A 231 18.08 -7.31 -6.54
CA ASP A 231 19.26 -7.13 -7.38
C ASP A 231 20.29 -8.23 -7.06
N PRO A 232 20.75 -9.04 -8.04
CA PRO A 232 21.87 -9.96 -7.81
C PRO A 232 23.25 -9.27 -7.87
N SER A 233 23.31 -7.93 -7.99
CA SER A 233 24.52 -7.18 -8.32
C SER A 233 25.04 -6.29 -7.18
N PHE A 234 25.30 -6.83 -5.99
CA PHE A 234 26.32 -6.33 -5.05
C PHE A 234 26.90 -7.46 -4.20
#